data_AF-G9N304-F1
#
_entry.id   AF-G9N304-F1
#
_cell.length_a   1.000
_cell.length_b   1.000
_cell.length_c   1.000
_cell.angle_alpha   90.00
_cell.angle_beta   90.00
_cell.angle_gamma   90.00
#
_symmetry.space_group_name_H-M   'P 1'
#
loop_
_entity.id
_entity.type
_entity.pdbx_description
1 polymer ?
#
loop_
_entity_poly.entity_id
_entity_poly.type
_entity_poly.pdbx_seq_one_letter_code
_entity_poly.pdbx_strand_id
1 'polypeptide(L)'
;MAQSAPSDTALTASYSSPDNAPFSVTQSIPAPSTLDAAGKSKYLESLRASIATAQDQINKELTTRMEEDKAREEAAGAVHAVDDEKEEENYGEEVQEEDD
;
A
#
# COMPACT_ATOMS: atom_id res chain seq x y z
N MET A 1 -28.82 -31.99 8.97
CA MET A 1 -28.16 -31.12 7.97
C MET A 1 -26.70 -31.05 8.37
N ALA A 2 -25.78 -31.55 7.53
CA ALA A 2 -24.35 -31.52 7.85
C ALA A 2 -23.80 -30.13 7.49
N GLN A 3 -23.40 -29.37 8.50
CA GLN A 3 -22.73 -28.08 8.32
C GLN A 3 -21.34 -28.36 7.73
N SER A 4 -21.03 -27.84 6.54
CA SER A 4 -19.68 -27.91 5.98
C SER A 4 -18.66 -27.33 6.96
N ALA A 5 -17.54 -28.03 7.16
CA ALA A 5 -16.47 -27.55 8.02
C ALA A 5 -15.92 -26.20 7.52
N PRO A 6 -15.56 -25.26 8.41
CA PRO A 6 -15.01 -23.98 8.01
C PRO A 6 -13.62 -24.20 7.39
N SER A 7 -13.41 -23.68 6.17
CA SER A 7 -12.15 -23.73 5.44
C SER A 7 -11.41 -22.40 5.55
N ASP A 8 -10.09 -22.45 5.60
CA ASP A 8 -9.24 -21.26 5.59
C ASP A 8 -9.54 -20.39 4.35
N THR A 9 -9.49 -19.08 4.54
CA THR A 9 -9.72 -18.10 3.47
C THR A 9 -8.44 -17.35 3.19
N ALA A 10 -8.18 -16.97 1.95
CA ALA A 10 -7.03 -16.14 1.59
C ALA A 10 -7.51 -14.74 1.20
N LEU A 11 -6.85 -13.72 1.76
CA LEU A 11 -6.88 -12.35 1.25
C LEU A 11 -5.78 -12.22 0.21
N THR A 12 -6.13 -11.87 -1.02
CA THR A 12 -5.17 -11.70 -2.12
C THR A 12 -5.27 -10.31 -2.74
N ALA A 13 -4.12 -9.79 -3.16
CA ALA A 13 -4.03 -8.58 -3.97
C ALA A 13 -2.99 -8.82 -5.07
N SER A 14 -3.25 -8.31 -6.27
CA SER A 14 -2.34 -8.40 -7.41
C SER A 14 -2.18 -7.03 -8.03
N TYR A 15 -0.93 -6.64 -8.25
CA TYR A 15 -0.54 -5.41 -8.91
C TYR A 15 0.05 -5.72 -10.27
N SER A 16 -0.27 -4.85 -11.24
CA SER A 16 0.29 -4.88 -12.59
C SER A 16 0.53 -3.45 -13.06
N SER A 17 1.62 -3.23 -13.78
CA SER A 17 1.99 -1.95 -14.37
C SER A 17 2.65 -2.18 -15.74
N PRO A 18 2.56 -1.23 -16.67
CA PRO A 18 3.32 -1.28 -17.92
C PRO A 18 4.84 -1.23 -17.69
N ASP A 19 5.27 -0.46 -16.69
CA ASP A 19 6.67 -0.05 -16.52
C ASP A 19 7.35 -0.70 -15.31
N ASN A 20 6.56 -1.36 -14.44
CA ASN A 20 7.02 -2.00 -13.22
C ASN A 20 6.57 -3.47 -13.15
N ALA A 21 7.45 -4.35 -12.66
CA ALA A 21 7.20 -5.79 -12.59
C ALA A 21 5.96 -6.12 -11.73
N PRO A 22 5.12 -7.10 -12.08
CA PRO A 22 3.95 -7.43 -11.26
C PRO A 22 4.35 -7.96 -9.87
N PHE A 23 3.49 -7.74 -8.88
CA PHE A 23 3.63 -8.37 -7.56
C PHE A 23 2.27 -8.80 -7.01
N SER A 24 2.29 -9.74 -6.08
CA SER A 24 1.08 -10.21 -5.40
C SER A 24 1.31 -10.33 -3.90
N VAL A 25 0.28 -10.03 -3.13
CA VAL A 25 0.21 -10.22 -1.70
C VAL A 25 -0.85 -11.29 -1.41
N THR A 26 -0.49 -12.26 -0.57
CA THR A 26 -1.41 -13.30 -0.10
C THR A 26 -1.30 -13.43 1.40
N GLN A 27 -2.42 -13.31 2.11
CA GLN A 27 -2.53 -13.50 3.55
C GLN A 27 -3.52 -14.63 3.83
N SER A 28 -3.07 -15.65 4.58
CA SER A 28 -3.94 -16.75 4.99
C SER A 28 -4.70 -16.36 6.26
N ILE A 29 -6.01 -16.55 6.22
CA ILE A 29 -6.93 -16.27 7.32
C ILE A 29 -7.48 -17.61 7.80
N PRO A 30 -7.05 -18.08 8.98
CA PRO A 30 -7.50 -19.34 9.53
C PRO A 30 -9.02 -19.33 9.73
N ALA A 31 -9.67 -20.44 9.39
CA ALA A 31 -11.09 -20.61 9.61
C ALA A 31 -11.44 -20.54 11.11
N PRO A 32 -12.63 -20.04 11.47
CA PRO A 32 -13.06 -20.05 12.86
C PRO A 32 -13.24 -21.49 13.37
N SER A 33 -12.56 -21.83 14.47
CA SER A 33 -12.70 -23.15 15.11
C SER A 33 -14.14 -23.46 15.58
N THR A 34 -14.92 -22.42 15.93
CA THR A 34 -16.34 -22.51 16.29
C THR A 34 -17.11 -21.35 15.66
N LEU A 35 -18.40 -21.54 15.37
CA LEU A 35 -19.27 -20.49 14.82
C LEU A 35 -20.00 -19.67 15.91
N ASP A 36 -19.58 -19.81 17.16
CA ASP A 36 -20.06 -19.00 18.28
C ASP A 36 -19.49 -17.57 18.22
N ALA A 37 -19.90 -16.72 19.16
CA ALA A 37 -19.44 -15.33 19.21
C ALA A 37 -17.91 -15.22 19.36
N ALA A 38 -17.29 -16.08 20.16
CA ALA A 38 -15.85 -16.02 20.41
C ALA A 38 -15.04 -16.44 19.17
N GLY A 39 -15.46 -17.50 18.48
CA GLY A 39 -14.85 -17.96 17.24
C GLY A 39 -14.98 -16.92 16.11
N LYS A 40 -16.15 -16.27 16.01
CA LYS A 40 -16.35 -15.16 15.06
C LYS A 40 -15.48 -13.95 15.39
N SER A 41 -15.38 -13.56 16.65
CA SER A 41 -14.52 -12.44 17.08
C SER A 41 -13.05 -12.69 16.73
N LYS A 42 -12.52 -13.89 17.02
CA LYS A 42 -11.15 -14.26 16.66
C LYS A 42 -10.91 -14.27 15.15
N TYR A 43 -11.86 -14.79 14.38
CA TYR A 43 -11.76 -14.77 12.91
C TYR A 43 -11.69 -13.34 12.36
N LEU A 44 -12.53 -12.44 12.86
CA LEU A 44 -12.53 -11.03 12.45
C LEU A 44 -11.27 -10.29 12.89
N GLU A 45 -10.69 -10.64 14.04
CA GLU A 45 -9.40 -10.13 14.48
C GLU A 45 -8.28 -10.56 13.53
N SER A 46 -8.20 -11.86 13.18
CA SER A 46 -7.25 -12.38 12.20
C SER A 46 -7.42 -11.73 10.82
N LEU A 47 -8.66 -11.52 10.38
CA LEU A 47 -8.95 -10.81 9.13
C LEU A 47 -8.42 -9.38 9.16
N ARG A 48 -8.68 -8.62 10.24
CA ARG A 48 -8.18 -7.24 10.37
C ARG A 48 -6.66 -7.18 10.38
N ALA A 49 -6.01 -8.07 11.12
CA ALA A 49 -4.55 -8.15 11.15
C ALA A 49 -3.96 -8.49 9.76
N SER A 50 -4.60 -9.41 9.04
CA SER A 50 -4.22 -9.76 7.67
C SER A 50 -4.35 -8.59 6.71
N ILE A 51 -5.42 -7.79 6.83
CA ILE A 51 -5.63 -6.57 6.04
C ILE A 51 -4.53 -5.55 6.33
N ALA A 52 -4.25 -5.27 7.61
CA ALA A 52 -3.20 -4.32 8.00
C ALA A 52 -1.83 -4.76 7.45
N THR A 53 -1.50 -6.04 7.58
CA THR A 53 -0.26 -6.60 7.05
C THR A 53 -0.18 -6.48 5.52
N ALA A 54 -1.28 -6.78 4.82
CA ALA A 54 -1.31 -6.64 3.37
C ALA A 54 -1.14 -5.19 2.93
N GLN A 55 -1.77 -4.24 3.64
CA GLN A 55 -1.63 -2.81 3.40
C GLN A 55 -0.17 -2.36 3.59
N ASP A 56 0.48 -2.75 4.68
CA ASP A 56 1.89 -2.41 4.92
C ASP A 56 2.81 -2.94 3.82
N GLN A 57 2.58 -4.19 3.37
CA GLN A 57 3.34 -4.79 2.27
C GLN A 57 3.13 -4.05 0.95
N ILE A 58 1.89 -3.71 0.62
CA ILE A 58 1.55 -2.96 -0.60
C ILE A 58 2.19 -1.57 -0.56
N ASN A 59 2.06 -0.85 0.55
CA ASN A 59 2.62 0.48 0.70
C ASN A 59 4.14 0.45 0.54
N LYS A 60 4.82 -0.49 1.20
CA LYS A 60 6.27 -0.64 1.07
C LYS A 60 6.69 -0.89 -0.38
N GLU A 61 6.01 -1.80 -1.07
CA GLU A 61 6.33 -2.15 -2.44
C GLU A 61 6.10 -0.97 -3.40
N LEU A 62 4.98 -0.26 -3.24
CA LEU A 62 4.69 0.92 -4.06
C LEU A 62 5.64 2.08 -3.79
N THR A 63 5.99 2.34 -2.52
CA THR A 63 6.97 3.38 -2.18
C THR A 63 8.34 3.07 -2.77
N THR A 64 8.81 1.82 -2.66
CA THR A 64 10.08 1.40 -3.26
C THR A 64 10.10 1.66 -4.76
N ARG A 65 8.99 1.35 -5.45
CA ARG A 65 8.87 1.56 -6.90
C ARG A 65 8.79 3.03 -7.29
N MET A 66 8.15 3.87 -6.48
CA MET A 66 8.17 5.32 -6.71
C MET A 66 9.60 5.87 -6.65
N GLU A 67 10.42 5.37 -5.72
CA GLU A 67 11.84 5.75 -5.63
C GLU A 67 12.64 5.25 -6.84
N GLU A 68 12.40 4.01 -7.27
CA GLU A 68 13.00 3.45 -8.50
C GLU A 68 12.59 4.22 -9.75
N ASP A 69 11.33 4.64 -9.84
CA ASP A 69 10.81 5.43 -10.95
C ASP A 69 11.39 6.85 -10.95
N LYS A 70 11.47 7.53 -9.79
CA LYS A 70 12.14 8.84 -9.65
C LYS A 70 13.60 8.75 -10.12
N ALA A 71 14.34 7.74 -9.67
CA ALA A 71 15.74 7.54 -10.10
C ALA A 71 15.87 7.27 -11.61
N ARG A 72 14.91 6.56 -12.21
CA ARG A 72 14.87 6.28 -13.65
C ARG A 72 14.59 7.53 -14.47
N GLU A 73 13.67 8.37 -14.01
CA GLU A 73 13.34 9.66 -14.64
C GLU A 73 14.50 10.65 -14.56
N GLU A 74 15.14 10.78 -13.39
CA GLU A 74 16.35 11.58 -13.21
C GLU A 74 17.47 11.13 -14.15
N ALA A 75 17.73 9.82 -14.23
CA ALA A 75 18.74 9.24 -15.13
C ALA A 75 18.42 9.45 -16.62
N ALA A 76 17.13 9.49 -16.97
CA ALA A 76 16.67 9.78 -18.33
C ALA A 76 16.73 11.28 -18.69
N GLY A 77 17.11 12.14 -17.74
CA GLY A 77 17.08 13.59 -17.92
C GLY A 77 15.67 14.16 -18.05
N ALA A 78 14.65 13.38 -17.68
CA ALA A 78 13.28 13.83 -17.56
C ALA A 78 13.14 14.57 -16.23
N VAL A 79 13.66 15.79 -16.20
CA VAL A 79 13.51 16.69 -15.06
C VAL A 79 12.02 17.04 -14.98
N HIS A 80 11.28 16.44 -14.05
CA HIS A 80 10.10 17.13 -13.52
C HIS A 80 10.63 18.46 -12.99
N ALA A 81 10.21 19.55 -13.63
CA ALA A 81 10.70 20.91 -13.41
C ALA A 81 10.24 21.50 -12.07
N VAL A 82 10.22 20.69 -11.02
CA VAL A 82 10.17 21.12 -9.63
C VAL A 82 11.53 20.74 -9.07
N ASP A 83 12.41 21.72 -9.09
CA ASP A 83 13.66 21.68 -8.34
C ASP A 83 13.26 21.69 -6.86
N ASP A 84 13.10 20.50 -6.26
CA ASP A 84 12.67 20.32 -4.86
C ASP A 84 13.51 21.20 -3.91
N GLU A 85 14.79 21.44 -4.24
CA GLU A 85 15.71 22.31 -3.49
C GLU A 85 15.35 23.80 -3.59
N LYS A 86 14.80 24.22 -4.74
CA LYS A 86 14.29 25.59 -4.95
C LYS A 86 12.91 25.82 -4.31
N GLU A 87 12.08 24.78 -4.16
CA GLU A 87 10.85 24.88 -3.36
C GLU A 87 11.18 24.97 -1.86
N GLU A 88 12.12 24.19 -1.34
CA GLU A 88 12.59 24.25 0.07
C GLU A 88 13.15 25.64 0.43
N GLU A 89 13.88 26.30 -0.49
CA GLU A 89 14.40 27.66 -0.28
C GLU A 89 13.30 28.74 -0.18
N ASN A 90 12.11 28.50 -0.73
CA ASN A 90 10.99 29.46 -0.75
C ASN A 90 9.95 29.22 0.37
N TYR A 91 10.14 28.20 1.22
CA TYR A 91 9.20 27.89 2.33
C TYR A 91 9.24 28.88 3.51
N GLY A 92 10.09 29.92 3.44
CA GLY A 92 10.33 30.88 4.53
C GLY A 92 10.15 32.37 4.17
N GLU A 93 9.88 32.71 2.90
CA GLU A 93 9.51 34.07 2.51
C GLU A 93 8.03 34.09 2.15
N GLU A 94 7.23 34.83 2.91
CA GLU A 94 5.88 35.22 2.51
C GLU A 94 6.03 35.95 1.17
N VAL A 95 5.70 35.31 0.04
CA VAL A 95 5.68 35.97 -1.26
C VAL A 95 4.53 36.97 -1.20
N GLN A 96 4.83 38.16 -0.69
CA GLN A 96 3.93 39.29 -0.70
C GLN A 96 3.77 39.65 -2.18
N GLU A 97 2.65 39.21 -2.76
CA GLU A 97 2.20 39.70 -4.06
C GLU A 97 2.14 41.23 -3.95
N GLU A 98 3.10 41.93 -4.55
CA GLU A 98 3.03 43.38 -4.71
C GLU A 98 1.94 43.65 -5.77
N ASP A 99 0.78 44.12 -5.29
CA ASP A 99 -0.27 44.75 -6.10
C ASP A 99 0.32 45.93 -6.90
N ASP A 100 0.14 45.94 -8.22
CA ASP A 100 0.24 47.13 -9.08
C ASP A 100 -0.97 47.22 -10.02
#